data_AF-A0A0E3QKQ0-F1
#
_entry.id   AF-A0A0E3QKQ0-F1
#
_cell.length_a   1.000
_cell.length_b   1.000
_cell.length_c   1.000
_cell.angle_alpha   90.00
_cell.angle_beta   90.00
_cell.angle_gamma   90.00
#
_symmetry.space_group_name_H-M   'P 1'
#
loop_
_entity.id
_entity.type
_entity.pdbx_description
1 polymer ?
#
loop_
_entity_poly.entity_id
_entity_poly.type
_entity_poly.pdbx_seq_one_letter_code
_entity_poly.pdbx_strand_id
1 'polypeptide(L)' 'MYHIIFVCKYRKVILEPISEELKQIMIDISKKSNFEILEMETDTIFIY' A
#
# COMPACT_ATOMS: atom_id res chain seq x y z
N MET A 1 -5.71 15.91 4.87
CA MET A 1 -5.35 14.59 5.39
C MET A 1 -6.37 13.61 4.86
N TYR A 2 -5.94 12.57 4.14
CA TYR A 2 -6.81 11.62 3.48
C TYR A 2 -6.44 10.22 3.94
N HIS A 3 -7.44 9.37 4.17
CA HIS A 3 -7.24 7.92 4.36
C HIS A 3 -7.62 7.22 3.07
N ILE A 4 -6.70 6.42 2.54
CA ILE A 4 -6.87 5.74 1.26
C ILE A 4 -6.74 4.24 1.52
N ILE A 5 -7.78 3.47 1.19
CA ILE A 5 -7.80 2.03 1.41
C ILE A 5 -7.87 1.32 0.06
N PHE A 6 -6.96 0.37 -0.16
CA PHE A 6 -6.93 -0.48 -1.35
C PHE A 6 -7.15 -1.95 -0.98
N VAL A 7 -7.75 -2.69 -1.92
CA VAL A 7 -7.98 -4.13 -1.81
C VAL A 7 -7.42 -4.88 -3.00
N CYS A 8 -6.91 -6.08 -2.76
CA CYS A 8 -6.59 -6.99 -3.85
C CYS A 8 -7.84 -7.38 -4.63
N LYS A 9 -7.71 -7.44 -5.97
CA LYS A 9 -8.76 -7.95 -6.84
C LYS A 9 -9.16 -9.36 -6.39
N TYR A 10 -10.46 -9.60 -6.28
CA TYR A 10 -11.04 -10.85 -5.77
C TYR A 10 -10.72 -11.18 -4.30
N ARG A 11 -10.22 -10.23 -3.51
CA ARG A 11 -9.81 -10.44 -2.10
C ARG A 11 -8.84 -11.61 -1.93
N LYS A 12 -7.98 -11.84 -2.92
CA LYS A 12 -6.95 -12.87 -2.84
C LYS A 12 -5.94 -12.51 -1.76
N VAL A 13 -5.58 -13.48 -0.93
CA VAL A 13 -4.51 -13.38 0.08
C VAL A 13 -3.15 -13.54 -0.61
N ILE A 14 -2.80 -12.55 -1.44
CA ILE A 14 -1.51 -12.47 -2.13
C ILE A 14 -0.65 -11.31 -1.62
N LEU A 15 -1.19 -10.52 -0.68
CA LEU A 15 -0.53 -9.34 -0.13
C LEU A 15 0.64 -9.69 0.78
N GLU A 16 0.53 -10.72 1.61
CA GLU A 16 1.63 -11.16 2.50
C GLU A 16 2.97 -11.38 1.78
N PRO A 17 3.05 -12.19 0.70
CA PRO A 17 4.34 -12.43 0.06
C PRO A 17 4.92 -11.22 -0.69
N ILE A 18 4.09 -10.22 -1.01
CA ILE A 18 4.52 -9.04 -1.79
C ILE A 18 4.49 -7.74 -0.99
N SER A 19 4.13 -7.79 0.30
CA SER A 19 3.82 -6.60 1.10
C SER A 19 4.99 -5.63 1.16
N GLU A 20 6.19 -6.15 1.37
CA GLU A 20 7.41 -5.35 1.50
C GLU A 20 7.81 -4.71 0.17
N GLU A 21 7.74 -5.45 -0.93
CA GLU A 21 7.99 -4.90 -2.27
C GLU A 21 6.97 -3.82 -2.63
N LEU A 22 5.70 -4.05 -2.29
CA LEU A 22 4.62 -3.11 -2.54
C LEU A 22 4.77 -1.82 -1.73
N LYS A 23 5.14 -1.91 -0.45
CA LYS A 23 5.45 -0.75 0.39
C LYS A 23 6.60 0.05 -0.21
N GLN A 24 7.66 -0.61 -0.66
CA GLN A 24 8.80 0.05 -1.29
C GLN A 24 8.38 0.80 -2.56
N ILE A 25 7.57 0.18 -3.42
CA ILE A 25 7.02 0.81 -4.62
C ILE A 25 6.17 2.04 -4.25
N MET A 26 5.31 1.95 -3.24
CA MET A 26 4.48 3.07 -2.79
C MET A 26 5.31 4.24 -2.27
N ILE A 27 6.37 3.97 -1.52
CA ILE A 27 7.34 4.98 -1.07
C ILE A 27 8.06 5.62 -2.25
N ASP A 28 8.45 4.83 -3.26
CA ASP A 28 9.13 5.36 -4.44
C ASP A 28 8.20 6.20 -5.33
N ILE A 29 6.90 5.88 -5.36
CA ILE A 29 5.87 6.69 -6.00
C ILE A 29 5.67 8.00 -5.24
N SER A 30 5.59 7.97 -3.90
CA SER A 30 5.39 9.18 -3.10
C SER A 30 6.55 10.17 -3.28
N LYS A 31 7.80 9.69 -3.28
CA LYS A 31 9.00 10.50 -3.57
C LYS A 31 8.99 11.19 -4.93
N LYS A 32 8.29 10.61 -5.91
CA LYS A 32 8.15 11.15 -7.28
C LYS A 32 6.86 11.97 -7.46
N SER A 33 6.01 12.03 -6.45
CA SER A 33 4.68 12.63 -6.50
C SER A 33 4.58 13.79 -5.51
N ASN A 34 3.49 14.56 -5.62
CA ASN A 34 3.24 15.70 -4.74
C ASN A 34 2.48 15.30 -3.47
N PHE A 35 2.65 14.06 -2.98
CA PHE A 35 2.00 13.59 -1.76
C PHE A 35 3.02 12.91 -0.85
N GLU A 36 2.80 13.06 0.44
CA GLU A 36 3.58 12.44 1.50
C GLU A 36 2.77 11.31 2.14
N ILE A 37 3.42 10.18 2.40
CA ILE A 37 2.83 9.06 3.12
C ILE A 37 3.14 9.26 4.60
N LEU A 38 2.12 9.49 5.42
CA LEU A 38 2.26 9.66 6.88
C LEU A 38 2.38 8.30 7.57
N GLU A 39 1.50 7.37 7.19
CA GLU A 39 1.46 5.99 7.68
C GLU A 39 1.05 5.08 6.52
N MET A 40 1.53 3.84 6.53
CA MET A 40 1.17 2.82 5.55
C MET A 40 1.24 1.46 6.22
N GLU A 41 0.13 0.75 6.25
CA GLU A 41 0.03 -0.60 6.81
C GLU A 41 -0.58 -1.55 5.79
N THR A 42 -0.11 -2.79 5.82
CA THR A 42 -0.58 -3.87 4.95
C THR A 42 -1.14 -4.98 5.82
N ASP A 43 -2.44 -5.22 5.71
CA ASP A 43 -3.11 -6.41 6.23
C ASP A 43 -3.23 -7.45 5.10
N THR A 44 -3.60 -8.69 5.43
CA THR A 44 -3.67 -9.85 4.53
C THR A 44 -4.44 -9.59 3.22
N ILE A 45 -5.34 -8.60 3.19
CA ILE A 45 -6.21 -8.28 2.05
C ILE A 45 -6.27 -6.76 1.75
N PHE A 46 -5.81 -5.91 2.67
CA PHE A 46 -6.03 -4.46 2.64
C PHE A 46 -4.72 -3.67 2.85
N ILE A 47 -4.64 -2.49 2.26
CA ILE A 47 -3.57 -1.51 2.51
C ILE A 47 -4.26 -0.22 2.96
N TYR A 48 -3.81 0.37 4.06
CA TYR A 48 -4.33 1.62 4.61
C TYR A 48 -3.23 2.61 5.00
#